data_AF-A0AAV2SII0-F1
#
_entry.id   AF-A0AAV2SII0-F1
#
_cell.length_a   1.000
_cell.length_b   1.000
_cell.length_c   1.000
_cell.angle_alpha   90.00
_cell.angle_beta   90.00
_cell.angle_gamma   90.00
#
_symmetry.space_group_name_H-M   'P 1'
#
loop_
_entity.id
_entity.type
_entity.pdbx_description
1 polymer ?
#
loop_
_entity_poly.entity_id
_entity_poly.type
_entity_poly.pdbx_seq_one_letter_code
_entity_poly.pdbx_strand_id
1 'polypeptide(L)'
;SHSKAQATIITCLMDWMPGRVEEQRLRASANLNNFTIKVVHGTNATLEKINDRQIVMFLPRPEGLIQGSPQLLSNALQDRKADILLVVKKITVLVGYASSIRRAMLIGKMATLPELTLTLSTDAVLRNKVRAKFDRLNAIAFAFNQFSSIDNGGLEMISVEEKDRYEVRFSGQAPVLLLADPNNAHARALLLATSDYLTGEQRPVSGCQNCQQMTDLKVSKPKELLMIAFLILAPHPFLYATVEGIMGLNNKTTHIYIYNQ
;
A
#
# COMPACT_ATOMS: atom_id res chain seq x y z
N SER A 1 -25.81 -0.77 -20.54
CA SER A 1 -24.97 -1.41 -19.52
C SER A 1 -23.60 -0.75 -19.53
N HIS A 2 -23.19 -0.08 -18.44
CA HIS A 2 -21.85 0.49 -18.37
C HIS A 2 -20.84 -0.62 -18.09
N SER A 3 -19.96 -0.89 -19.05
CA SER A 3 -18.79 -1.75 -18.85
C SER A 3 -18.02 -1.26 -17.63
N LYS A 4 -17.93 -2.07 -16.57
CA LYS A 4 -17.10 -1.75 -15.40
C LYS A 4 -15.66 -1.47 -15.86
N ALA A 5 -15.10 -0.32 -15.47
CA ALA A 5 -13.70 -0.01 -15.75
C ALA A 5 -12.80 -1.08 -15.11
N GLN A 6 -11.85 -1.61 -15.88
CA GLN A 6 -10.85 -2.55 -15.41
C GLN A 6 -9.50 -1.84 -15.31
N ALA A 7 -8.76 -2.09 -14.24
CA ALA A 7 -7.44 -1.53 -14.05
C ALA A 7 -6.40 -2.57 -13.62
N THR A 8 -5.18 -2.40 -14.14
CA THR A 8 -4.03 -3.23 -13.81
C THR A 8 -2.94 -2.35 -13.21
N ILE A 9 -2.46 -2.73 -12.02
CA ILE A 9 -1.27 -2.16 -11.39
C ILE A 9 -0.06 -2.95 -11.86
N ILE A 10 0.96 -2.24 -12.34
CA ILE A 10 2.27 -2.83 -12.64
C ILE A 10 3.25 -2.22 -11.65
N THR A 11 3.88 -3.05 -10.82
CA THR A 11 4.92 -2.61 -9.90
C THR A 11 6.24 -3.32 -10.14
N CYS A 12 7.34 -2.57 -9.99
CA CYS A 12 8.70 -3.12 -10.07
C CYS A 12 9.22 -3.54 -8.69
N LEU A 13 9.88 -4.70 -8.63
CA LEU A 13 10.78 -5.08 -7.54
C LEU A 13 12.21 -4.80 -8.02
N MET A 14 12.63 -3.53 -7.96
CA MET A 14 14.03 -3.18 -8.12
C MET A 14 14.74 -3.45 -6.79
N ASP A 15 15.71 -4.38 -6.80
CA ASP A 15 16.58 -4.71 -5.65
C ASP A 15 15.84 -5.20 -4.39
N TRP A 16 14.61 -5.72 -4.54
CA TRP A 16 13.75 -6.14 -3.44
C TRP A 16 13.43 -7.63 -3.45
N MET A 17 13.51 -8.25 -2.28
CA MET A 17 13.06 -9.63 -2.08
C MET A 17 11.52 -9.69 -2.15
N PRO A 18 10.96 -10.67 -2.89
CA PRO A 18 9.51 -10.92 -2.92
C PRO A 18 8.90 -11.14 -1.54
N GLY A 19 7.64 -10.76 -1.37
CA GLY A 19 6.85 -11.15 -0.20
C GLY A 19 7.02 -10.24 1.02
N ARG A 20 7.60 -9.04 0.86
CA ARG A 20 7.60 -8.03 1.91
C ARG A 20 6.19 -7.54 2.23
N VAL A 21 6.01 -7.07 3.45
CA VAL A 21 4.72 -6.62 3.98
C VAL A 21 4.10 -5.57 3.04
N GLU A 22 4.87 -4.60 2.54
CA GLU A 22 4.35 -3.56 1.66
C GLU A 22 3.76 -4.11 0.34
N GLU A 23 4.40 -5.11 -0.27
CA GLU A 23 3.87 -5.78 -1.46
C GLU A 23 2.56 -6.53 -1.14
N GLN A 24 2.54 -7.23 0.00
CA GLN A 24 1.34 -7.96 0.44
C GLN A 24 0.17 -7.01 0.72
N ARG A 25 0.44 -5.86 1.35
CA ARG A 25 -0.58 -4.84 1.62
C ARG A 25 -1.08 -4.15 0.35
N LEU A 26 -0.19 -3.87 -0.61
CA LEU A 26 -0.60 -3.40 -1.94
C LEU A 26 -1.50 -4.43 -2.63
N ARG A 27 -1.13 -5.72 -2.59
CA ARG A 27 -1.94 -6.82 -3.14
C ARG A 27 -3.31 -6.93 -2.50
N ALA A 28 -3.37 -6.94 -1.17
CA ALA A 28 -4.62 -7.04 -0.43
C ALA A 28 -5.55 -5.86 -0.74
N SER A 29 -5.04 -4.62 -0.66
CA SER A 29 -5.83 -3.41 -0.90
C SER A 29 -6.28 -3.28 -2.37
N ALA A 30 -5.45 -3.67 -3.33
CA ALA A 30 -5.80 -3.69 -4.75
C ALA A 30 -6.87 -4.74 -5.07
N ASN A 31 -6.75 -5.95 -4.53
CA ASN A 31 -7.75 -7.01 -4.71
C ASN A 31 -9.11 -6.58 -4.15
N LEU A 32 -9.12 -5.99 -2.95
CA LEU A 32 -10.34 -5.45 -2.34
C LEU A 32 -11.02 -4.39 -3.23
N ASN A 33 -10.22 -3.62 -3.97
CA ASN A 33 -10.70 -2.54 -4.84
C ASN A 33 -10.80 -2.93 -6.33
N ASN A 34 -10.77 -4.23 -6.67
CA ASN A 34 -10.92 -4.77 -8.03
C ASN A 34 -9.83 -4.34 -9.03
N PHE A 35 -8.59 -4.27 -8.57
CA PHE A 35 -7.40 -4.11 -9.41
C PHE A 35 -6.70 -5.46 -9.61
N THR A 36 -6.18 -5.69 -10.82
CA THR A 36 -5.23 -6.77 -11.07
C THR A 36 -3.82 -6.27 -10.80
N ILE A 37 -2.97 -7.04 -10.10
CA ILE A 37 -1.56 -6.69 -9.90
C ILE A 37 -0.64 -7.59 -10.72
N LYS A 38 0.27 -6.96 -11.46
CA LYS A 38 1.42 -7.57 -12.11
C LYS A 38 2.70 -7.06 -11.43
N VAL A 39 3.42 -7.94 -10.78
CA VAL A 39 4.73 -7.62 -10.21
C VAL A 39 5.81 -8.03 -11.22
N VAL A 40 6.73 -7.12 -11.51
CA VAL A 40 7.83 -7.32 -12.45
C VAL A 40 9.16 -7.18 -11.72
N HIS A 41 10.10 -8.07 -12.00
CA HIS A 41 11.44 -7.99 -11.44
C HIS A 41 12.33 -7.06 -12.27
N GLY A 42 13.07 -6.19 -11.59
CA GLY A 42 13.96 -5.22 -12.23
C GLY A 42 13.23 -4.11 -12.99
N THR A 43 13.88 -3.57 -14.02
CA THR A 43 13.42 -2.41 -14.80
C THR A 43 12.57 -2.77 -16.03
N ASN A 44 12.31 -4.06 -16.27
CA ASN A 44 11.70 -4.56 -17.51
C ASN A 44 10.16 -4.51 -17.50
N ALA A 45 9.55 -3.55 -16.81
CA ALA A 45 8.10 -3.42 -16.79
C ALA A 45 7.57 -2.94 -18.14
N THR A 46 6.78 -3.80 -18.80
CA THR A 46 6.15 -3.57 -20.10
C THR A 46 4.65 -3.83 -20.07
N LEU A 47 3.94 -3.40 -21.12
CA LEU A 47 2.51 -3.60 -21.30
C LEU A 47 2.13 -4.94 -21.95
N GLU A 48 3.04 -5.92 -22.01
CA GLU A 48 2.73 -7.22 -22.59
C GLU A 48 1.53 -7.89 -21.90
N LYS A 49 0.61 -8.41 -22.72
CA LYS A 49 -0.63 -9.11 -22.32
C LYS A 49 -1.65 -8.25 -21.55
N ILE A 50 -1.58 -6.93 -21.68
CA ILE A 50 -2.57 -5.99 -21.12
C ILE A 50 -3.49 -5.47 -22.24
N ASN A 51 -4.80 -5.55 -22.02
CA ASN A 51 -5.80 -5.10 -23.00
C ASN A 51 -5.78 -3.56 -23.12
N ASP A 52 -5.83 -3.07 -24.35
CA ASP A 52 -5.74 -1.64 -24.70
C ASP A 52 -6.80 -0.74 -24.06
N ARG A 53 -7.95 -1.31 -23.65
CA ARG A 53 -9.04 -0.59 -22.95
C ARG A 53 -8.86 -0.53 -21.43
N GLN A 54 -7.94 -1.30 -20.86
CA GLN A 54 -7.68 -1.28 -19.42
C GLN A 54 -6.91 -0.03 -19.01
N ILE A 55 -7.22 0.49 -17.83
CA ILE A 55 -6.40 1.50 -17.18
C ILE A 55 -5.17 0.80 -16.60
N VAL A 56 -4.00 1.39 -16.79
CA VAL A 56 -2.75 0.92 -16.20
C VAL A 56 -2.26 1.96 -15.22
N MET A 57 -1.88 1.50 -14.04
CA MET A 57 -1.15 2.27 -13.05
C MET A 57 0.23 1.65 -12.89
N PHE A 58 1.26 2.35 -13.35
CA PHE A 58 2.64 1.96 -13.11
C PHE A 58 3.15 2.60 -11.81
N LEU A 59 3.48 1.76 -10.83
CA LEU A 59 4.20 2.15 -9.63
C LEU A 59 5.65 1.67 -9.74
N PRO A 60 6.65 2.54 -9.58
CA PRO A 60 8.04 2.11 -9.63
C PRO A 60 8.43 1.23 -8.43
N ARG A 61 7.63 1.22 -7.35
CA ARG A 61 7.86 0.44 -6.13
C ARG A 61 6.55 0.04 -5.44
N PRO A 62 6.53 -1.00 -4.59
CA PRO A 62 5.31 -1.54 -4.00
C PRO A 62 4.75 -0.76 -2.79
N GLU A 63 5.42 0.28 -2.29
CA GLU A 63 4.97 1.09 -1.14
C GLU A 63 3.78 2.00 -1.48
N GLY A 64 2.66 1.37 -1.76
CA GLY A 64 1.38 2.05 -1.91
C GLY A 64 0.19 1.20 -1.44
N LEU A 65 -0.93 1.87 -1.21
CA LEU A 65 -2.22 1.26 -0.88
C LEU A 65 -3.29 1.80 -1.79
N ILE A 66 -4.18 0.91 -2.25
CA ILE A 66 -5.33 1.28 -3.05
C ILE A 66 -6.56 1.39 -2.15
N GLN A 67 -7.25 2.52 -2.18
CA GLN A 67 -8.55 2.69 -1.49
C GLN A 67 -9.69 3.09 -2.44
N GLY A 68 -9.36 3.60 -3.63
CA GLY A 68 -10.33 3.99 -4.63
C GLY A 68 -10.56 2.90 -5.68
N SER A 69 -11.62 3.05 -6.48
CA SER A 69 -11.95 2.11 -7.55
C SER A 69 -11.32 2.49 -8.90
N PRO A 70 -11.23 1.55 -9.86
CA PRO A 70 -10.82 1.85 -11.23
C PRO A 70 -11.66 2.94 -11.91
N GLN A 71 -12.94 3.05 -11.51
CA GLN A 71 -13.84 4.05 -12.05
C GLN A 71 -13.40 5.47 -11.68
N LEU A 72 -12.88 5.68 -10.47
CA LEU A 72 -12.36 6.98 -10.05
C LEU A 72 -11.15 7.41 -10.88
N LEU A 73 -10.30 6.46 -11.28
CA LEU A 73 -9.19 6.72 -12.20
C LEU A 73 -9.69 7.12 -13.59
N SER A 74 -10.72 6.43 -14.11
CA SER A 74 -11.34 6.76 -15.40
C SER A 74 -11.93 8.17 -15.37
N ASN A 75 -12.65 8.52 -14.32
CA ASN A 75 -13.25 9.84 -14.16
C ASN A 75 -12.15 10.91 -14.08
N ALA A 76 -11.08 10.66 -13.31
CA ALA A 76 -9.96 11.59 -13.21
C ALA A 76 -9.26 11.83 -14.58
N LEU A 77 -9.08 10.79 -15.40
CA LEU A 77 -8.54 10.95 -16.76
C LEU A 77 -9.46 11.83 -17.64
N GLN A 78 -10.77 11.59 -17.57
CA GLN A 78 -11.79 12.32 -18.33
C GLN A 78 -11.89 13.79 -17.89
N ASP A 79 -12.01 14.04 -16.59
CA ASP A 79 -12.14 15.38 -16.01
C ASP A 79 -10.92 16.26 -16.34
N ARG A 80 -9.74 15.64 -16.36
CA ARG A 80 -8.49 16.32 -16.73
C ARG A 80 -8.28 16.45 -18.22
N LYS A 81 -9.15 15.85 -19.06
CA LYS A 81 -8.98 15.72 -20.51
C LYS A 81 -7.59 15.19 -20.87
N ALA A 82 -7.09 14.24 -20.08
CA ALA A 82 -5.75 13.67 -20.19
C ALA A 82 -5.84 12.19 -20.59
N ASP A 83 -4.92 11.75 -21.44
CA ASP A 83 -4.83 10.35 -21.83
C ASP A 83 -3.90 9.56 -20.88
N ILE A 84 -2.99 10.29 -20.22
CA ILE A 84 -2.06 9.81 -19.19
C ILE A 84 -1.97 10.88 -18.10
N LEU A 85 -1.97 10.46 -16.84
CA LEU A 85 -1.71 11.28 -15.67
C LEU A 85 -0.42 10.84 -15.00
N LEU A 86 0.39 11.83 -14.63
CA LEU A 86 1.64 11.67 -13.90
C LEU A 86 1.46 12.26 -12.52
N VAL A 87 1.56 11.42 -11.49
CA VAL A 87 1.64 11.89 -10.12
C VAL A 87 3.11 12.13 -9.82
N VAL A 88 3.55 13.39 -9.82
CA VAL A 88 4.94 13.73 -9.49
C VAL A 88 5.02 14.09 -8.01
N LYS A 89 5.52 13.14 -7.23
CA LYS A 89 6.00 13.34 -5.86
C LYS A 89 7.45 12.91 -5.82
N LYS A 90 7.99 12.58 -4.64
CA LYS A 90 9.23 11.81 -4.54
C LYS A 90 9.15 10.44 -5.25
N ILE A 91 7.93 9.95 -5.47
CA ILE A 91 7.63 8.77 -6.27
C ILE A 91 6.80 9.25 -7.47
N THR A 92 7.27 8.99 -8.68
CA THR A 92 6.52 9.29 -9.90
C THR A 92 5.67 8.09 -10.28
N VAL A 93 4.35 8.25 -10.22
CA VAL A 93 3.38 7.24 -10.66
C VAL A 93 2.80 7.65 -12.01
N LEU A 94 2.65 6.69 -12.90
CA LEU A 94 2.02 6.89 -14.20
C LEU A 94 0.67 6.16 -14.23
N VAL A 95 -0.39 6.85 -14.65
CA VAL A 95 -1.74 6.29 -14.79
C VAL A 95 -2.27 6.63 -16.18
N GLY A 96 -2.84 5.68 -16.91
CA GLY A 96 -3.45 5.98 -18.21
C GLY A 96 -4.05 4.75 -18.87
N TYR A 97 -4.73 4.93 -19.99
CA TYR A 97 -5.20 3.78 -20.77
C TYR A 97 -4.02 3.05 -21.41
N ALA A 98 -4.05 1.71 -21.43
CA ALA A 98 -2.97 0.90 -21.98
C ALA A 98 -2.64 1.29 -23.44
N SER A 99 -3.66 1.54 -24.28
CA SER A 99 -3.49 2.06 -25.65
C SER A 99 -2.72 3.38 -25.71
N SER A 100 -3.07 4.35 -24.86
CA SER A 100 -2.41 5.65 -24.78
C SER A 100 -0.97 5.52 -24.33
N ILE A 101 -0.69 4.66 -23.36
CA ILE A 101 0.66 4.41 -22.85
C ILE A 101 1.50 3.71 -23.93
N ARG A 102 0.98 2.68 -24.61
CA ARG A 102 1.68 2.04 -25.76
C ARG A 102 2.01 3.06 -26.84
N ARG A 103 1.05 3.92 -27.19
CA ARG A 103 1.28 5.00 -28.18
C ARG A 103 2.38 5.95 -27.72
N ALA A 104 2.40 6.32 -26.44
CA ALA A 104 3.45 7.17 -25.89
C ALA A 104 4.82 6.50 -25.91
N MET A 105 4.92 5.21 -25.57
CA MET A 105 6.16 4.42 -25.68
C MET A 105 6.66 4.38 -27.12
N LEU A 106 5.78 4.16 -28.10
CA LEU A 106 6.12 4.14 -29.52
C LEU A 106 6.62 5.49 -30.02
N ILE A 107 5.93 6.58 -29.69
CA ILE A 107 6.32 7.94 -30.11
C ILE A 107 7.65 8.35 -29.46
N GLY A 108 7.83 8.02 -28.18
CA GLY A 108 9.03 8.31 -27.41
C GLY A 108 10.19 7.34 -27.66
N LYS A 109 9.98 6.27 -28.45
CA LYS A 109 10.93 5.17 -28.67
C LYS A 109 11.45 4.53 -27.37
N MET A 110 10.56 4.33 -26.40
CA MET A 110 10.89 3.76 -25.08
C MET A 110 10.51 2.30 -25.01
N ALA A 111 11.38 1.48 -24.42
CA ALA A 111 11.16 0.05 -24.29
C ALA A 111 10.35 -0.28 -23.02
N THR A 112 10.48 0.54 -21.97
CA THR A 112 9.97 0.21 -20.64
C THR A 112 9.11 1.33 -20.02
N LEU A 113 8.23 0.95 -19.08
CA LEU A 113 7.41 1.89 -18.31
C LEU A 113 8.23 2.82 -17.39
N PRO A 114 9.32 2.37 -16.74
CA PRO A 114 10.24 3.26 -16.04
C PRO A 114 10.81 4.37 -16.93
N GLU A 115 11.32 4.01 -18.12
CA GLU A 115 11.87 4.98 -19.09
C GLU A 115 10.81 6.00 -19.53
N LEU A 116 9.61 5.52 -19.85
CA LEU A 116 8.49 6.39 -20.22
C LEU A 116 8.12 7.34 -19.08
N THR A 117 7.99 6.83 -17.88
CA THR A 117 7.58 7.61 -16.71
C THR A 117 8.60 8.71 -16.42
N LEU A 118 9.89 8.37 -16.45
CA LEU A 118 10.98 9.33 -16.28
C LEU A 118 10.96 10.38 -17.39
N THR A 119 10.84 9.96 -18.65
CA THR A 119 10.89 10.90 -19.78
C THR A 119 9.68 11.82 -19.82
N LEU A 120 8.46 11.33 -19.57
CA LEU A 120 7.29 12.20 -19.54
C LEU A 120 7.34 13.22 -18.39
N SER A 121 8.09 12.92 -17.32
CA SER A 121 8.31 13.85 -16.20
C SER A 121 9.21 15.03 -16.58
N THR A 122 10.16 14.85 -17.49
CA THR A 122 11.16 15.86 -17.87
C THR A 122 10.88 16.49 -19.24
N ASP A 123 10.43 15.72 -20.23
CA ASP A 123 10.17 16.17 -21.60
C ASP A 123 8.75 16.73 -21.75
N ALA A 124 8.65 18.06 -21.80
CA ALA A 124 7.39 18.76 -22.00
C ALA A 124 6.80 18.59 -23.41
N VAL A 125 7.65 18.42 -24.44
CA VAL A 125 7.22 18.29 -25.83
C VAL A 125 6.52 16.95 -26.02
N LEU A 126 7.16 15.86 -25.60
CA LEU A 126 6.56 14.53 -25.65
C LEU A 126 5.29 14.48 -24.80
N ARG A 127 5.33 15.02 -23.57
CA ARG A 127 4.18 15.04 -22.67
C ARG A 127 2.95 15.71 -23.30
N ASN A 128 3.13 16.87 -23.94
CA ASN A 128 2.05 17.56 -24.64
C ASN A 128 1.55 16.77 -25.85
N LYS A 129 2.47 16.17 -26.63
CA LYS A 129 2.15 15.38 -27.83
C LYS A 129 1.28 14.16 -27.51
N VAL A 130 1.46 13.54 -26.35
CA VAL A 130 0.69 12.36 -25.91
C VAL A 130 -0.44 12.71 -24.94
N ARG A 131 -0.76 14.00 -24.78
CA ARG A 131 -1.80 14.50 -23.86
C ARG A 131 -1.63 13.99 -22.41
N ALA A 132 -0.38 13.82 -21.98
CA ALA A 132 -0.04 13.51 -20.61
C ALA A 132 -0.10 14.77 -19.74
N LYS A 133 -0.63 14.69 -18.52
CA LYS A 133 -0.72 15.83 -17.57
C LYS A 133 -0.24 15.44 -16.19
N PHE A 134 0.18 16.42 -15.40
CA PHE A 134 0.47 16.20 -13.98
C PHE A 134 -0.82 16.20 -13.14
N ASP A 135 -0.94 15.26 -12.21
CA ASP A 135 -1.99 15.29 -11.18
C ASP A 135 -1.62 16.28 -10.07
N ARG A 136 -1.92 17.57 -10.31
CA ARG A 136 -1.54 18.65 -9.40
C ARG A 136 -2.44 18.77 -8.16
N LEU A 137 -3.64 18.18 -8.16
CA LEU A 137 -4.58 18.28 -7.03
C LEU A 137 -4.53 17.08 -6.09
N ASN A 138 -3.57 16.16 -6.27
CA ASN A 138 -3.51 14.89 -5.52
C ASN A 138 -4.83 14.10 -5.59
N ALA A 139 -5.58 14.25 -6.69
CA ALA A 139 -6.90 13.65 -6.83
C ALA A 139 -6.79 12.13 -6.99
N ILE A 140 -5.72 11.66 -7.62
CA ILE A 140 -5.47 10.24 -7.83
C ILE A 140 -4.61 9.67 -6.71
N ALA A 141 -3.57 10.39 -6.31
CA ALA A 141 -2.62 9.87 -5.36
C ALA A 141 -2.15 10.91 -4.36
N PHE A 142 -1.95 10.44 -3.13
CA PHE A 142 -1.41 11.21 -2.03
C PHE A 142 -0.19 10.48 -1.45
N ALA A 143 0.83 11.24 -1.02
CA ALA A 143 2.05 10.67 -0.45
C ALA A 143 2.26 11.17 0.98
N PHE A 144 2.41 10.24 1.94
CA PHE A 144 2.59 10.52 3.38
C PHE A 144 3.88 11.27 3.72
N ASN A 145 4.78 11.45 2.75
CA ASN A 145 6.10 12.07 2.91
C ASN A 145 6.08 13.50 3.43
N GLN A 146 4.92 14.16 3.38
CA GLN A 146 4.74 15.56 3.77
C GLN A 146 4.41 15.73 5.26
N PHE A 147 4.14 14.64 5.99
CA PHE A 147 3.91 14.71 7.43
C PHE A 147 5.23 14.57 8.18
N SER A 148 5.69 15.68 8.75
CA SER A 148 6.77 15.72 9.74
C SER A 148 6.25 15.70 11.18
N SER A 149 4.97 16.02 11.39
CA SER A 149 4.26 15.97 12.67
C SER A 149 2.75 15.78 12.43
N ILE A 150 2.06 15.09 13.35
CA ILE A 150 0.62 14.78 13.30
C ILE A 150 -0.19 15.94 13.92
N ASP A 151 0.10 17.18 13.54
CA ASP A 151 -0.77 18.32 13.87
C ASP A 151 -1.55 18.70 12.61
N ASN A 152 -2.67 18.01 12.41
CA ASN A 152 -3.79 18.33 11.51
C ASN A 152 -3.44 18.92 10.12
N GLY A 153 -2.52 18.29 9.39
CA GLY A 153 -2.29 18.59 7.97
C GLY A 153 -3.42 18.13 7.04
N GLY A 154 -4.67 18.05 7.51
CA GLY A 154 -5.85 17.65 6.74
C GLY A 154 -5.97 16.16 6.44
N LEU A 155 -5.15 15.30 7.05
CA LEU A 155 -5.27 13.83 6.97
C LEU A 155 -6.29 13.32 7.98
N GLU A 156 -7.30 12.63 7.49
CA GLU A 156 -8.37 12.06 8.31
C GLU A 156 -8.58 10.60 7.93
N MET A 157 -8.79 9.74 8.93
CA MET A 157 -9.32 8.40 8.70
C MET A 157 -10.76 8.38 9.18
N ILE A 158 -11.68 8.18 8.25
CA ILE A 158 -13.12 8.19 8.53
C ILE A 158 -13.71 6.79 8.40
N SER A 159 -14.72 6.48 9.21
CA SER A 159 -15.55 5.29 9.02
C SER A 159 -16.63 5.58 7.97
N VAL A 160 -16.79 4.65 7.01
CA VAL A 160 -17.88 4.66 6.04
C VAL A 160 -18.75 3.44 6.34
N GLU A 161 -19.65 3.59 7.31
CA GLU A 161 -20.44 2.51 7.88
C GLU A 161 -21.29 1.76 6.84
N GLU A 162 -21.89 2.49 5.89
CA GLU A 162 -22.67 1.94 4.77
C GLU A 162 -21.89 0.91 3.93
N LYS A 163 -20.56 1.00 3.96
CA LYS A 163 -19.65 0.14 3.18
C LYS A 163 -18.78 -0.74 4.07
N ASP A 164 -19.00 -0.71 5.39
CA ASP A 164 -18.19 -1.37 6.42
C ASP A 164 -16.68 -1.26 6.14
N ARG A 165 -16.23 -0.04 5.81
CA ARG A 165 -14.83 0.25 5.46
C ARG A 165 -14.37 1.57 6.04
N TYR A 166 -13.06 1.71 6.18
CA TYR A 166 -12.42 3.00 6.43
C TYR A 166 -12.00 3.67 5.13
N GLU A 167 -11.91 5.00 5.15
CA GLU A 167 -11.43 5.81 4.05
C GLU A 167 -10.44 6.85 4.59
N VAL A 168 -9.30 6.97 3.94
CA VAL A 168 -8.31 8.00 4.26
C VAL A 168 -8.58 9.20 3.37
N ARG A 169 -8.85 10.34 3.99
CA ARG A 169 -9.08 11.61 3.32
C ARG A 169 -7.94 12.57 3.57
N PHE A 170 -7.65 13.37 2.56
CA PHE A 170 -6.73 14.49 2.64
C PHE A 170 -7.44 15.75 2.17
N SER A 171 -7.56 16.75 3.05
CA SER A 171 -8.28 18.01 2.75
C SER A 171 -9.69 17.76 2.18
N GLY A 172 -10.42 16.80 2.76
CA GLY A 172 -11.76 16.40 2.34
C GLY A 172 -11.84 15.49 1.11
N GLN A 173 -10.71 15.12 0.48
CA GLN A 173 -10.69 14.25 -0.71
C GLN A 173 -10.12 12.86 -0.39
N ALA A 174 -10.72 11.81 -0.94
CA ALA A 174 -10.21 10.44 -0.83
C ALA A 174 -9.39 10.05 -2.07
N PRO A 175 -8.05 10.12 -2.02
CA PRO A 175 -7.21 9.75 -3.17
C PRO A 175 -7.32 8.25 -3.46
N VAL A 176 -7.22 7.85 -4.73
CA VAL A 176 -7.29 6.42 -5.10
C VAL A 176 -6.10 5.63 -4.55
N LEU A 177 -4.92 6.24 -4.55
CA LEU A 177 -3.65 5.65 -4.18
C LEU A 177 -2.99 6.44 -3.02
N LEU A 178 -2.58 5.74 -1.99
CA LEU A 178 -1.72 6.28 -0.94
C LEU A 178 -0.29 5.77 -1.18
N LEU A 179 0.71 6.62 -0.94
CA LEU A 179 2.11 6.34 -1.21
C LEU A 179 2.98 6.68 -0.01
N ALA A 180 4.08 5.96 0.15
CA ALA A 180 5.17 6.34 1.05
C ALA A 180 6.51 6.28 0.32
N ASP A 181 7.35 7.30 0.51
CA ASP A 181 8.74 7.28 0.07
C ASP A 181 9.44 6.10 0.76
N PRO A 182 10.04 5.17 0.00
CA PRO A 182 10.77 4.03 0.55
C PRO A 182 11.85 4.43 1.55
N ASN A 183 12.44 5.62 1.36
CA ASN A 183 13.53 6.12 2.19
C ASN A 183 13.05 6.94 3.39
N ASN A 184 11.73 7.12 3.55
CA ASN A 184 11.14 7.81 4.69
C ASN A 184 10.48 6.79 5.63
N ALA A 185 11.19 6.42 6.69
CA ALA A 185 10.72 5.45 7.69
C ALA A 185 9.38 5.86 8.33
N HIS A 186 9.17 7.16 8.58
CA HIS A 186 7.93 7.67 9.15
C HIS A 186 6.75 7.52 8.18
N ALA A 187 6.93 7.92 6.92
CA ALA A 187 5.88 7.77 5.89
C ALA A 187 5.52 6.29 5.68
N ARG A 188 6.51 5.39 5.72
CA ARG A 188 6.28 3.94 5.64
C ARG A 188 5.52 3.41 6.85
N ALA A 189 5.86 3.87 8.05
CA ALA A 189 5.13 3.49 9.26
C ALA A 189 3.66 3.96 9.21
N LEU A 190 3.40 5.18 8.72
CA LEU A 190 2.03 5.68 8.50
C LEU A 190 1.29 4.83 7.45
N LEU A 191 1.92 4.52 6.32
CA LEU A 191 1.32 3.65 5.30
C LEU A 191 0.95 2.29 5.88
N LEU A 192 1.86 1.65 6.63
CA LEU A 192 1.59 0.36 7.26
C LEU A 192 0.49 0.45 8.33
N ALA A 193 0.50 1.47 9.17
CA ALA A 193 -0.55 1.67 10.18
C ALA A 193 -1.93 1.87 9.56
N THR A 194 -2.02 2.61 8.44
CA THR A 194 -3.28 2.77 7.70
C THR A 194 -3.69 1.51 6.93
N SER A 195 -2.74 0.61 6.66
CA SER A 195 -3.00 -0.56 5.80
C SER A 195 -4.01 -1.51 6.40
N ASP A 196 -4.00 -1.75 7.72
CA ASP A 196 -4.91 -2.68 8.39
C ASP A 196 -6.38 -2.29 8.19
N TYR A 197 -6.66 -0.99 8.10
CA TYR A 197 -8.00 -0.45 7.87
C TYR A 197 -8.41 -0.51 6.39
N LEU A 198 -7.47 -0.34 5.46
CA LEU A 198 -7.72 -0.26 4.02
C LEU A 198 -7.64 -1.60 3.30
N THR A 199 -7.00 -2.61 3.90
CA THR A 199 -7.01 -4.00 3.42
C THR A 199 -8.22 -4.78 3.95
N GLY A 200 -8.98 -4.18 4.87
CA GLY A 200 -10.17 -4.79 5.47
C GLY A 200 -9.86 -5.74 6.62
N GLU A 201 -8.64 -5.71 7.18
CA GLU A 201 -8.30 -6.43 8.42
C GLU A 201 -9.01 -5.82 9.63
N GLN A 202 -9.21 -4.51 9.64
CA GLN A 202 -10.07 -3.80 10.59
C GLN A 202 -11.27 -3.20 9.86
N ARG A 203 -12.47 -3.43 10.39
CA ARG A 203 -13.73 -2.90 9.85
C ARG A 203 -14.51 -2.12 10.89
N PRO A 204 -15.26 -1.06 10.51
CA PRO A 204 -16.02 -0.24 11.45
C PRO A 204 -17.04 -1.02 12.28
N VAL A 205 -17.80 -1.93 11.66
CA VAL A 205 -18.90 -2.65 12.32
C VAL A 205 -18.41 -3.99 12.87
N SER A 206 -17.65 -4.72 12.07
CA SER A 206 -17.25 -6.10 12.38
C SER A 206 -15.91 -6.22 13.11
N GLY A 207 -15.23 -5.09 13.35
CA GLY A 207 -13.97 -5.05 14.09
C GLY A 207 -12.83 -5.77 13.34
N CYS A 208 -11.88 -6.33 14.10
CA CYS A 208 -10.75 -7.03 13.51
C CYS A 208 -11.19 -8.39 12.94
N GLN A 209 -10.97 -8.59 11.63
CA GLN A 209 -11.41 -9.78 10.89
C GLN A 209 -10.49 -10.99 11.08
N ASN A 210 -9.18 -10.73 11.25
CA ASN A 210 -8.16 -11.78 11.36
C ASN A 210 -7.65 -11.97 12.79
N CYS A 211 -8.18 -11.21 13.74
CA CYS A 211 -7.88 -11.42 15.15
C CYS A 211 -8.68 -12.61 15.65
N GLN A 212 -8.05 -13.50 16.41
CA GLN A 212 -8.80 -14.38 17.28
C GLN A 212 -9.46 -13.52 18.36
N GLN A 213 -10.72 -13.14 18.13
CA GLN A 213 -11.55 -12.48 19.13
C GLN A 213 -11.91 -13.53 20.19
N MET A 214 -10.99 -13.76 21.14
CA MET A 214 -11.22 -14.66 22.27
C MET A 214 -11.98 -13.91 23.36
N THR A 215 -13.23 -14.30 23.63
CA THR A 215 -13.95 -13.94 24.86
C THR A 215 -13.45 -14.73 26.08
N ASP A 216 -12.75 -15.84 25.85
CA ASP A 216 -12.06 -16.62 26.88
C ASP A 216 -10.66 -17.00 26.38
N LEU A 217 -9.63 -16.51 27.06
CA LEU A 217 -8.23 -16.94 26.91
C LEU A 217 -8.08 -18.39 27.42
N LYS A 218 -8.69 -19.36 26.74
CA LYS A 218 -8.26 -20.74 26.86
C LYS A 218 -7.01 -20.84 26.02
N VAL A 219 -5.86 -20.63 26.66
CA VAL A 219 -4.55 -21.01 26.13
C VAL A 219 -4.69 -22.47 25.71
N SER A 220 -4.89 -22.70 24.42
CA SER A 220 -4.85 -24.04 23.86
C SER A 220 -3.47 -24.56 24.24
N LYS A 221 -3.42 -25.77 24.80
CA LYS A 221 -2.14 -26.42 25.14
C LYS A 221 -1.26 -26.31 23.89
N PRO A 222 -0.11 -25.62 23.94
CA PRO A 222 0.71 -25.45 22.76
C PRO A 222 1.03 -26.83 22.21
N LYS A 223 0.79 -27.06 20.92
CA LYS A 223 1.22 -28.30 20.25
C LYS A 223 2.73 -28.32 20.01
N GLU A 224 3.39 -27.17 20.15
CA GLU A 224 4.78 -26.93 19.83
C GLU A 224 5.58 -26.61 21.11
N LEU A 225 6.87 -26.95 21.10
CA LEU A 225 7.80 -26.56 22.16
C LEU A 225 8.03 -25.04 22.09
N LEU A 226 7.63 -24.33 23.14
CA LEU A 226 7.85 -22.91 23.32
C LEU A 226 9.15 -22.67 24.08
N MET A 227 10.00 -21.81 23.54
CA MET A 227 11.19 -21.31 24.22
C MET A 227 10.94 -19.86 24.62
N ILE A 228 10.99 -19.57 25.92
CA ILE A 228 10.74 -18.23 26.45
C ILE A 228 12.02 -17.73 27.13
N ALA A 229 12.53 -16.59 26.68
CA ALA A 229 13.70 -15.94 27.27
C ALA A 229 13.27 -14.71 28.08
N PHE A 230 13.67 -14.68 29.35
CA PHE A 230 13.50 -13.53 30.24
C PHE A 230 14.85 -12.85 30.45
N LEU A 231 14.91 -11.56 30.10
CA LEU A 231 16.11 -10.74 30.22
C LEU A 231 15.86 -9.68 31.29
N ILE A 232 16.54 -9.81 32.44
CA ILE A 232 16.48 -8.83 33.52
C ILE A 232 17.65 -7.86 33.32
N LEU A 233 17.34 -6.71 32.71
CA LEU A 233 18.35 -5.71 32.31
C LEU A 233 18.58 -4.61 33.36
N ALA A 234 17.73 -4.56 34.39
CA ALA A 234 17.80 -3.63 35.50
C ALA A 234 17.02 -4.20 36.70
N PRO A 235 17.24 -3.70 37.94
CA PRO A 235 16.47 -4.12 39.11
C PRO A 235 14.97 -3.94 38.88
N HIS A 236 14.24 -5.07 38.84
CA HIS A 236 12.79 -5.08 38.58
C HIS A 236 12.03 -5.33 39.90
N PRO A 237 11.22 -4.39 40.39
CA PRO A 237 10.37 -4.64 41.55
C PRO A 237 9.38 -5.77 41.21
N PHE A 238 9.12 -6.68 42.15
CA PHE A 238 8.25 -7.86 41.94
C PHE A 238 8.77 -8.92 40.96
N LEU A 239 10.08 -8.97 40.70
CA LEU A 239 10.70 -10.02 39.87
C LEU A 239 10.26 -11.43 40.28
N TYR A 240 10.16 -11.69 41.58
CA TYR A 240 9.69 -12.96 42.12
C TYR A 240 8.27 -13.32 41.65
N ALA A 241 7.33 -12.36 41.71
CA ALA A 241 5.96 -12.57 41.24
C ALA A 241 5.89 -12.75 39.72
N THR A 242 6.77 -12.07 38.96
CA THR A 242 6.91 -12.27 37.52
C THR A 242 7.38 -13.69 37.21
N VAL A 243 8.44 -14.17 37.89
CA VAL A 243 8.96 -15.54 37.73
C VAL A 243 7.91 -16.59 38.10
N GLU A 244 7.20 -16.43 39.22
CA GLU A 244 6.11 -17.33 39.62
C GLU A 244 4.99 -17.38 38.57
N GLY A 245 4.59 -16.23 38.00
CA GLY A 245 3.59 -16.18 36.93
C GLY A 245 4.00 -16.95 35.68
N ILE A 246 5.30 -16.92 35.34
CA ILE A 246 5.86 -17.64 34.18
C ILE A 246 5.96 -19.14 34.46
N MET A 247 6.29 -19.54 35.70
CA MET A 247 6.28 -20.95 36.12
C MET A 247 4.86 -21.55 36.08
N GLY A 248 3.82 -20.71 36.09
CA GLY A 248 2.42 -21.12 35.87
C GLY A 248 2.07 -21.49 34.43
N LEU A 249 2.98 -21.28 33.46
CA LEU A 249 2.80 -21.72 32.08
C LEU A 249 2.92 -23.25 31.97
N ASN A 250 2.28 -23.85 30.95
CA ASN A 250 2.27 -25.30 30.77
C ASN A 250 3.70 -25.87 30.66
N ASN A 251 4.12 -26.56 31.71
CA ASN A 251 5.48 -27.05 31.92
C ASN A 251 5.89 -28.24 31.04
N LYS A 252 4.96 -28.84 30.28
CA LYS A 252 5.26 -29.94 29.35
C LYS A 252 5.80 -29.48 27.99
N THR A 253 5.60 -28.21 27.66
CA THR A 253 5.91 -27.67 26.33
C THR A 253 6.72 -26.38 26.39
N THR A 254 7.07 -25.89 27.59
CA THR A 254 7.66 -24.56 27.76
C THR A 254 9.02 -24.67 28.44
N HIS A 255 10.07 -24.24 27.76
CA HIS A 255 11.41 -24.08 28.32
C HIS A 255 11.68 -22.61 28.60
N ILE A 256 11.98 -22.28 29.85
CA ILE A 256 12.17 -20.89 30.30
C ILE A 256 13.66 -20.69 30.59
N TYR A 257 14.27 -19.69 29.96
CA TYR A 257 15.64 -19.25 30.21
C TYR A 257 15.59 -17.86 30.85
N ILE A 258 16.21 -17.70 32.02
CA ILE A 258 16.28 -16.42 32.73
C ILE A 258 17.73 -15.96 32.70
N TYR A 259 17.99 -14.83 32.04
CA TYR A 259 19.27 -14.14 32.07
C TYR A 259 19.15 -12.92 32.98
N ASN A 260 19.98 -12.89 34.02
CA ASN A 260 20.10 -11.78 34.96
C ASN A 260 21.54 -11.27 34.91
N GLN A 261 21.73 -9.97 34.67
CA GLN A 261 23.05 -9.31 34.74
C GLN A 261 23.45 -9.00 36.17
#